data_AF-A0A351MSL7-F1
#
_entry.id   AF-A0A351MSL7-F1
#
_cell.length_a   1.000
_cell.length_b   1.000
_cell.length_c   1.000
_cell.angle_alpha   90.00
_cell.angle_beta   90.00
_cell.angle_gamma   90.00
#
_symmetry.space_group_name_H-M   'P 1'
#
loop_
_entity.id
_entity.type
_entity.pdbx_description
1 polymer ?
#
loop_
_entity_poly.entity_id
_entity_poly.type
_entity_poly.pdbx_seq_one_letter_code
_entity_poly.pdbx_strand_id
1 'polypeptide(L)'
;RGEDHLSNTSKHVELFRAFDAKLPTYAHIPLILKSDGPGKMSKRDRGALIEEYQQRGFLPEAVRNYLCLLGWTPKDGREVLPIADIISQF
;
A
#
# COMPACT_ATOMS: atom_id res chain seq x y z
N ARG A 1 -4.47 -2.18 5.78
CA ARG A 1 -3.22 -1.88 6.55
C ARG A 1 -2.09 -2.75 6.01
N GLY A 2 -0.83 -2.55 6.40
CA GLY A 2 0.29 -3.38 5.92
C GLY A 2 0.26 -4.81 6.49
N GLU A 3 0.85 -5.77 5.76
CA GLU A 3 1.01 -7.18 6.16
C GLU A 3 1.90 -7.37 7.40
N ASP A 4 2.69 -6.37 7.78
CA ASP A 4 3.44 -6.33 9.04
C ASP A 4 2.53 -6.40 10.28
N HIS A 5 1.24 -6.08 10.13
CA HIS A 5 0.23 -6.25 11.17
C HIS A 5 -0.52 -7.58 11.12
N LEU A 6 -0.22 -8.48 10.18
CA LEU A 6 -0.98 -9.73 10.00
C LEU A 6 -0.98 -10.57 11.28
N SER A 7 0.18 -10.76 11.90
CA SER A 7 0.35 -11.50 13.17
C SER A 7 -0.38 -10.87 14.36
N ASN A 8 -0.61 -9.55 14.32
CA ASN A 8 -1.37 -8.84 15.36
C ASN A 8 -2.89 -9.06 15.22
N THR A 9 -3.37 -9.49 14.05
CA THR A 9 -4.81 -9.67 13.78
C THR A 9 -5.44 -10.68 14.72
N SER A 10 -4.77 -11.79 15.04
CA SER A 10 -5.29 -12.80 15.98
C SER A 10 -5.58 -12.18 17.35
N LYS A 11 -4.67 -11.35 17.86
CA LYS A 11 -4.87 -10.62 19.12
C LYS A 11 -6.03 -9.64 19.05
N HIS A 12 -6.17 -8.93 17.93
CA HIS A 12 -7.29 -8.00 17.74
C HIS A 12 -8.63 -8.75 17.71
N VAL A 13 -8.68 -9.92 17.06
CA VAL A 13 -9.89 -10.76 17.00
C VAL A 13 -10.33 -11.16 18.41
N GLU A 14 -9.39 -11.60 19.26
CA GLU A 14 -9.71 -11.97 20.65
C GLU A 14 -10.20 -10.76 21.46
N LEU A 15 -9.64 -9.57 21.25
CA LEU A 15 -10.13 -8.36 21.90
C LEU A 15 -11.57 -8.03 21.47
N PHE A 16 -11.89 -8.09 20.18
CA PHE A 16 -13.25 -7.86 19.70
C PHE A 16 -14.25 -8.86 20.28
N ARG A 17 -13.87 -10.14 20.38
CA ARG A 17 -14.68 -11.18 21.03
C ARG A 17 -14.90 -10.90 22.51
N ALA A 18 -13.84 -10.52 23.23
CA ALA A 18 -13.92 -10.24 24.67
C ALA A 18 -14.83 -9.04 25.00
N PHE A 19 -14.98 -8.10 24.08
CA PHE A 19 -15.87 -6.95 24.22
C PHE A 19 -17.26 -7.15 23.57
N ASP A 20 -17.59 -8.37 23.12
CA ASP A 20 -18.81 -8.67 22.35
C ASP A 20 -19.04 -7.72 21.16
N ALA A 21 -17.94 -7.27 20.54
CA ALA A 21 -17.95 -6.30 19.47
C ALA A 21 -17.92 -6.98 18.09
N LYS A 22 -18.54 -6.33 17.09
CA LYS A 22 -18.53 -6.82 15.71
C LYS A 22 -17.13 -6.74 15.11
N LEU A 23 -16.63 -7.88 14.64
CA LEU A 23 -15.36 -7.97 13.92
C LEU A 23 -15.39 -7.19 12.61
N PRO A 24 -14.40 -6.33 12.32
CA PRO A 24 -14.27 -5.68 11.03
C PRO A 24 -13.67 -6.65 10.00
N THR A 25 -13.83 -6.34 8.72
CA THR A 25 -13.10 -7.01 7.64
C THR A 25 -11.67 -6.47 7.58
N TYR A 26 -10.69 -7.38 7.56
CA TYR A 26 -9.28 -7.02 7.45
C TYR A 26 -8.76 -7.25 6.04
N ALA A 27 -8.10 -6.23 5.48
CA ALA A 27 -7.27 -6.35 4.28
C ALA A 27 -5.83 -5.94 4.62
N HIS A 28 -4.89 -6.85 4.32
CA HIS A 28 -3.46 -6.67 4.55
C HIS A 28 -2.76 -6.51 3.20
N ILE A 29 -2.15 -5.35 2.97
CA ILE A 29 -1.46 -4.99 1.73
C ILE A 29 0.00 -5.46 1.85
N PRO A 30 0.60 -6.07 0.82
CA PRO A 30 1.97 -6.58 0.86
C PRO A 30 2.98 -5.46 1.13
N LEU A 31 4.14 -5.82 1.69
CA LEU A 31 5.25 -4.88 1.84
C LEU A 31 5.86 -4.54 0.49
N ILE A 32 6.18 -3.27 0.30
CA ILE A 32 6.99 -2.83 -0.83
C ILE A 32 8.41 -3.38 -0.63
N LEU A 33 8.93 -4.04 -1.65
CA LEU A 33 10.26 -4.63 -1.65
C LEU A 33 11.32 -3.62 -2.10
N LYS A 34 12.57 -3.91 -1.77
CA LYS A 34 13.70 -3.15 -2.32
C LYS A 34 13.76 -3.34 -3.83
N SER A 35 14.25 -2.31 -4.52
CA SER A 35 14.52 -2.38 -5.96
C SER A 35 15.72 -3.25 -6.30
N ASP A 36 16.63 -3.45 -5.34
CA ASP A 36 17.81 -4.30 -5.48
C ASP A 36 18.07 -5.08 -4.19
N GLY A 37 18.51 -6.32 -4.34
CA GLY A 37 18.75 -7.26 -3.26
C GLY A 37 17.47 -7.75 -2.55
N PRO A 38 17.62 -8.70 -1.60
CA PRO A 38 16.50 -9.26 -0.87
C PRO A 38 15.96 -8.31 0.22
N GLY A 39 14.65 -8.42 0.46
CA GLY A 39 13.98 -7.88 1.65
C GLY A 39 13.07 -6.68 1.39
N LYS A 40 12.40 -6.25 2.47
CA LYS A 40 11.48 -5.11 2.47
C LYS A 40 12.22 -3.77 2.36
N MET A 41 11.57 -2.81 1.71
CA MET A 41 12.00 -1.42 1.68
C MET A 41 12.04 -0.82 3.10
N SER A 42 13.01 0.04 3.33
CA SER A 42 13.26 0.77 4.58
C SER A 42 13.48 2.26 4.28
N LYS A 43 13.47 3.11 5.31
CA LYS A 43 13.71 4.56 5.18
C LYS A 43 15.05 4.94 4.53
N ARG A 44 15.99 4.01 4.43
CA ARG A 44 17.31 4.23 3.83
C ARG A 44 17.33 3.94 2.33
N ASP A 45 16.32 3.24 1.83
CA ASP A 45 16.22 2.85 0.44
C ASP A 45 15.65 4.02 -0.39
N ARG A 46 16.13 4.15 -1.62
CA ARG A 46 15.70 5.21 -2.54
C ARG A 46 14.21 5.07 -2.86
N GLY A 47 13.48 6.19 -2.88
CA GLY A 47 12.03 6.19 -3.11
C GLY A 47 11.18 5.81 -1.90
N ALA A 48 11.78 5.60 -0.72
CA ALA A 48 11.03 5.32 0.51
C ALA A 48 10.42 6.58 1.15
N LEU A 49 10.90 7.78 0.80
CA LEU A 49 10.48 9.05 1.38
C LEU A 49 9.69 9.86 0.35
N ILE A 50 8.49 10.33 0.74
CA ILE A 50 7.63 11.16 -0.12
C ILE A 50 8.32 12.50 -0.45
N GLU A 51 9.10 13.03 0.49
CA GLU A 51 9.87 14.26 0.35
C GLU A 51 10.88 14.18 -0.80
N GLU A 52 11.44 12.98 -1.09
CA GLU A 52 12.36 12.79 -2.22
C GLU A 52 11.66 13.07 -3.55
N TYR A 53 10.42 12.61 -3.71
CA TYR A 53 9.63 12.84 -4.92
C TYR A 53 9.28 14.33 -5.09
N GLN A 54 8.93 15.00 -3.99
CA GLN A 54 8.64 16.44 -4.01
C GLN A 54 9.88 17.26 -4.39
N GLN A 55 11.03 17.00 -3.75
CA GLN A 55 12.28 17.72 -4.02
C GLN A 55 12.80 17.51 -5.45
N ARG A 56 12.53 16.34 -6.03
CA ARG A 56 12.91 16.02 -7.41
C ARG A 56 11.90 16.50 -8.46
N GLY A 57 10.81 17.17 -8.05
CA GLY A 57 9.83 17.77 -8.96
C GLY A 57 8.89 16.77 -9.64
N PHE A 58 8.63 15.61 -9.03
CA PHE A 58 7.63 14.69 -9.56
C PHE A 58 6.22 15.27 -9.42
N LEU A 59 5.39 15.07 -10.45
CA LEU A 59 3.98 15.44 -10.40
C LEU A 59 3.25 14.55 -9.37
N PRO A 60 2.40 15.12 -8.49
CA PRO A 60 1.70 14.35 -7.46
C PRO A 60 0.80 13.27 -8.06
N GLU A 61 0.19 13.53 -9.23
CA GLU A 61 -0.64 12.55 -9.95
C GLU A 61 0.18 11.36 -10.45
N ALA A 62 1.42 11.60 -10.88
CA ALA A 62 2.32 10.54 -11.33
C ALA A 62 2.79 9.68 -10.16
N VAL A 63 3.13 10.30 -9.03
CA VAL A 63 3.50 9.56 -7.80
C VAL A 63 2.32 8.72 -7.31
N ARG A 64 1.11 9.28 -7.24
CA ARG A 64 -0.11 8.53 -6.88
C ARG A 64 -0.32 7.35 -7.82
N ASN A 65 -0.30 7.57 -9.13
CA ASN A 65 -0.49 6.51 -10.12
C ASN A 65 0.52 5.38 -9.94
N TYR A 66 1.81 5.72 -9.78
CA TYR A 66 2.86 4.76 -9.50
C TYR A 66 2.59 3.95 -8.21
N LEU A 67 2.22 4.62 -7.11
CA LEU A 67 1.89 3.95 -5.85
C LEU A 67 0.69 3.01 -5.96
N CYS A 68 -0.33 3.36 -6.76
CA CYS A 68 -1.48 2.49 -7.00
C CYS A 68 -1.09 1.18 -7.70
N LEU A 69 -0.05 1.20 -8.54
CA LEU A 69 0.43 0.00 -9.23
C LEU A 69 1.30 -0.91 -8.33
N LEU A 70 1.68 -0.45 -7.13
CA LEU A 70 2.40 -1.26 -6.16
C LEU A 70 1.43 -2.17 -5.40
N GLY A 71 1.04 -3.27 -6.05
CA GLY A 71 0.19 -4.31 -5.46
C GLY A 71 -1.23 -4.39 -6.02
N TRP A 72 -1.53 -3.61 -7.07
CA TRP A 72 -2.76 -3.71 -7.83
C TRP A 72 -2.49 -3.47 -9.32
N THR A 73 -3.17 -4.21 -10.20
CA THR A 73 -3.05 -4.08 -11.65
C THR A 73 -4.45 -3.87 -12.25
N PRO A 74 -4.68 -2.79 -13.02
CA PRO A 74 -5.92 -2.60 -13.76
C PRO A 74 -6.21 -3.80 -14.69
N LYS A 75 -7.48 -4.17 -14.81
CA LYS A 75 -7.88 -5.33 -15.63
C LYS A 75 -7.54 -5.17 -17.11
N ASP A 76 -7.50 -3.93 -17.59
CA ASP A 76 -7.16 -3.57 -18.97
C ASP A 76 -5.65 -3.38 -19.21
N GLY A 77 -4.82 -3.57 -18.17
CA GLY A 77 -3.37 -3.49 -18.25
C GLY A 77 -2.81 -2.08 -18.46
N ARG A 78 -3.64 -1.02 -18.38
CA ARG A 78 -3.12 0.35 -18.45
C ARG A 78 -2.26 0.65 -17.23
N GLU A 79 -1.20 1.42 -17.43
CA GLU A 79 -0.28 1.83 -16.35
C GLU A 79 -0.30 3.35 -16.11
N VAL A 80 -1.01 4.12 -16.94
CA VAL A 80 -1.18 5.57 -16.77
C VAL A 80 -2.66 5.87 -16.68
N LEU A 81 -3.14 6.13 -15.46
CA LEU A 81 -4.56 6.30 -15.18
C LEU A 81 -4.84 7.63 -14.46
N PRO A 82 -5.86 8.39 -14.91
CA PRO A 82 -6.48 9.43 -14.10
C PRO A 82 -7.04 8.86 -12.79
N ILE A 83 -7.15 9.69 -11.76
CA ILE A 83 -7.68 9.24 -10.45
C ILE A 83 -9.10 8.68 -10.55
N ALA A 84 -9.93 9.23 -11.43
CA ALA A 84 -11.28 8.75 -11.67
C ALA A 84 -11.30 7.30 -12.17
N ASP A 85 -10.40 6.96 -13.10
CA ASP A 85 -10.26 5.61 -13.64
C ASP A 85 -9.83 4.63 -12.54
N ILE A 86 -8.87 5.02 -11.69
CA ILE A 86 -8.42 4.20 -10.56
C ILE A 86 -9.59 3.90 -9.61
N ILE A 87 -10.35 4.93 -9.22
CA ILE A 87 -11.51 4.78 -8.33
C ILE A 87 -12.58 3.86 -8.93
N SER A 88 -12.81 3.95 -10.25
CA SER A 88 -13.83 3.14 -10.91
C SER A 88 -13.46 1.65 -11.06
N GLN A 89 -12.17 1.34 -11.05
CA GLN A 89 -11.65 -0.01 -11.38
C GLN A 89 -11.15 -0.80 -10.17
N PHE A 90 -10.88 -0.14 -9.04
CA PHE A 90 -10.45 -0.77 -7.80
C PHE A 90 -11.64 -1.36 -7.03
#